data_AF-A0A7C4IG42-F1
#
_entry.id   AF-A0A7C4IG42-F1
#
_cell.length_a   1.000
_cell.length_b   1.000
_cell.length_c   1.000
_cell.angle_alpha   90.00
_cell.angle_beta   90.00
_cell.angle_gamma   90.00
#
_symmetry.space_group_name_H-M   'P 1'
#
loop_
_entity.id
_entity.type
_entity.pdbx_description
1 polymer ?
#
loop_
_entity_poly.entity_id
_entity_poly.type
_entity_poly.pdbx_seq_one_letter_code
_entity_poly.pdbx_strand_id
1 'polypeptide(L)' 'MENSEIRELTTKELQERMDNETNLLIKLKLNHAISPLDNPMKIKESRKNIARIKTELRKRVLSETKK' A
#
# COMPACT_ATOMS: atom_id res chain seq x y z
N MET A 1 8.38 -4.30 0.50
CA MET A 1 8.25 -3.79 -0.86
C MET A 1 9.30 -2.74 -1.10
N GLU A 2 10.18 -3.01 -2.04
CA GLU A 2 11.10 -2.00 -2.56
C GLU A 2 10.41 -1.16 -3.64
N ASN A 3 10.88 0.07 -3.84
CA ASN A 3 10.30 0.96 -4.85
C ASN A 3 10.47 0.42 -6.27
N SER A 4 11.45 -0.46 -6.50
CA SER A 4 11.73 -1.11 -7.78
C SER A 4 10.56 -1.97 -8.23
N GLU A 5 10.06 -2.84 -7.33
CA GLU A 5 8.89 -3.70 -7.59
C GLU A 5 7.62 -2.88 -7.89
N ILE A 6 7.47 -1.73 -7.26
CA ILE A 6 6.30 -0.84 -7.45
C ILE A 6 6.32 -0.19 -8.84
N ARG A 7 7.50 0.04 -9.41
CA ARG A 7 7.64 0.65 -10.75
C ARG A 7 7.39 -0.34 -11.88
N GLU A 8 7.75 -1.60 -11.68
CA GLU A 8 7.58 -2.68 -12.67
C GLU A 8 6.11 -3.09 -12.86
N LEU A 9 5.26 -2.86 -11.84
CA LEU A 9 3.85 -3.22 -11.90
C LEU A 9 3.03 -2.28 -12.79
N THR A 10 2.04 -2.85 -13.46
CA THR A 10 1.05 -2.07 -14.24
C THR A 10 0.14 -1.25 -13.31
N THR A 11 -0.54 -0.24 -13.85
CA THR A 11 -1.47 0.60 -13.06
C THR A 11 -2.61 -0.23 -12.45
N LYS A 12 -3.10 -1.24 -13.17
CA LYS A 12 -4.14 -2.17 -12.68
C LYS A 12 -3.63 -3.04 -11.53
N GLU A 13 -2.45 -3.64 -11.67
CA GLU A 13 -1.87 -4.46 -10.60
C GLU A 13 -1.56 -3.63 -9.35
N LEU A 14 -1.11 -2.38 -9.51
CA LEU A 14 -0.91 -1.47 -8.37
C LEU A 14 -2.22 -1.19 -7.62
N GLN A 15 -3.33 -1.06 -8.34
CA GLN A 15 -4.65 -0.86 -7.75
C GLN A 15 -5.09 -2.10 -6.94
N GLU A 16 -4.99 -3.29 -7.53
CA GLU A 16 -5.34 -4.54 -6.85
C GLU A 16 -4.46 -4.79 -5.61
N ARG A 17 -3.16 -4.51 -5.71
CA ARG A 17 -2.23 -4.65 -4.58
C ARG A 17 -2.53 -3.64 -3.47
N MET A 18 -2.92 -2.42 -3.83
CA MET A 18 -3.37 -1.41 -2.87
C MET A 18 -4.60 -1.91 -2.11
N ASP A 19 -5.60 -2.44 -2.81
CA ASP A 19 -6.84 -2.92 -2.21
C ASP A 19 -6.57 -4.10 -1.26
N ASN A 20 -5.73 -5.04 -1.67
CA ASN A 20 -5.29 -6.16 -0.83
C ASN A 20 -4.56 -5.68 0.45
N GLU A 21 -3.63 -4.74 0.33
CA GLU A 21 -2.92 -4.16 1.48
C GLU A 21 -3.86 -3.37 2.40
N THR A 22 -4.86 -2.66 1.86
CA THR A 22 -5.85 -1.97 2.70
C THR A 22 -6.73 -2.94 3.48
N ASN A 23 -7.16 -4.05 2.86
CA ASN A 23 -7.90 -5.12 3.53
C ASN A 23 -7.06 -5.78 4.62
N LEU A 24 -5.77 -6.01 4.36
CA LEU A 24 -4.83 -6.52 5.35
C LEU A 24 -4.68 -5.55 6.53
N LEU A 25 -4.54 -4.26 6.27
CA LEU A 25 -4.42 -3.23 7.30
C LEU A 25 -5.68 -3.18 8.19
N ILE A 26 -6.88 -3.30 7.61
CA ILE A 26 -8.14 -3.34 8.37
C ILE A 26 -8.16 -4.56 9.27
N LYS A 27 -7.86 -5.75 8.75
CA LYS A 27 -7.78 -6.98 9.55
C LYS A 27 -6.76 -6.87 10.67
N LEU A 28 -5.58 -6.31 10.40
CA LEU A 28 -4.55 -6.09 11.42
C LEU A 28 -5.02 -5.10 12.49
N LYS A 29 -5.71 -4.02 12.14
CA LYS A 29 -6.26 -3.07 13.12
C LYS A 29 -7.34 -3.72 13.99
N LEU A 30 -8.25 -4.50 13.40
CA LEU A 30 -9.29 -5.22 14.12
C LEU A 30 -8.66 -6.23 15.08
N ASN A 31 -7.70 -7.01 14.60
CA ASN A 31 -6.97 -7.97 15.43
C ASN A 31 -6.22 -7.28 16.58
N HIS A 32 -5.57 -6.13 16.33
CA HIS A 32 -4.89 -5.34 17.37
C HIS A 32 -5.83 -4.82 18.46
N ALA A 33 -7.04 -4.43 18.07
CA ALA A 33 -8.05 -3.93 18.99
C ALA A 33 -8.66 -5.04 19.86
N ILE A 34 -8.75 -6.26 19.33
CA ILE A 34 -9.28 -7.43 20.05
C ILE A 34 -8.20 -8.06 20.95
N SER A 35 -6.97 -8.14 20.46
CA SER A 35 -5.82 -8.66 21.19
C SER A 35 -4.57 -7.84 20.86
N PRO A 36 -3.77 -7.42 21.84
CA PRO A 36 -2.52 -6.75 21.57
C PRO A 36 -1.66 -7.64 20.66
N LEU A 37 -1.43 -7.16 19.43
CA LEU A 37 -0.60 -7.84 18.44
C LEU A 37 0.84 -7.97 18.93
N ASP A 38 1.45 -9.13 18.68
CA ASP A 38 2.87 -9.41 18.96
C ASP A 38 3.83 -8.44 18.27
N ASN A 39 3.44 -7.90 17.11
CA ASN A 39 4.27 -6.94 16.38
C ASN A 39 3.46 -5.80 15.74
N PRO A 40 3.29 -4.66 16.46
CA PRO A 40 2.62 -3.48 15.91
C PRO A 40 3.39 -2.80 14.77
N MET A 41 4.68 -3.12 14.54
CA MET A 41 5.43 -2.58 13.40
C MET A 41 4.84 -2.99 12.06
N LYS A 42 4.20 -4.17 11.96
CA LYS A 42 3.55 -4.62 10.71
C LYS A 42 2.46 -3.65 10.23
N ILE A 43 1.73 -3.01 11.16
CA ILE A 43 0.73 -1.97 10.83
C ILE A 43 1.42 -0.75 10.20
N LYS A 44 2.57 -0.35 10.75
CA LYS A 44 3.37 0.77 10.24
C LYS A 44 3.95 0.46 8.86
N GLU A 45 4.40 -0.78 8.63
CA GLU A 45 4.92 -1.23 7.34
C GLU A 45 3.84 -1.26 6.26
N SER A 46 2.69 -1.88 6.53
CA SER A 46 1.58 -1.92 5.58
C SER A 46 1.10 -0.50 5.22
N ARG A 47 1.00 0.41 6.21
CA ARG A 47 0.74 1.84 5.94
C ARG A 47 1.76 2.49 5.00
N LYS A 48 3.05 2.20 5.19
CA LYS A 48 4.12 2.72 4.31
C LYS A 48 4.02 2.14 2.90
N ASN A 49 3.70 0.85 2.77
CA ASN A 49 3.52 0.22 1.46
C ASN A 49 2.37 0.87 0.68
N ILE A 50 1.20 1.08 1.32
CA ILE A 50 0.06 1.77 0.72
C ILE A 50 0.44 3.19 0.26
N ALA A 51 1.19 3.93 1.09
CA ALA A 51 1.63 5.29 0.74
C ALA A 51 2.56 5.32 -0.49
N ARG A 52 3.47 4.35 -0.61
CA ARG A 52 4.37 4.23 -1.77
C ARG A 52 3.58 3.95 -3.05
N ILE A 53 2.63 3.01 -3.01
CA ILE A 53 1.77 2.67 -4.16
C ILE A 53 0.96 3.90 -4.59
N LYS A 54 0.31 4.61 -3.66
CA LYS A 54 -0.43 5.84 -3.96
C LYS A 54 0.44 6.94 -4.56
N THR A 55 1.68 7.07 -4.09
CA THR A 55 2.64 8.05 -4.61
C THR A 55 2.98 7.75 -6.07
N GLU A 56 3.23 6.49 -6.42
CA GLU A 56 3.53 6.09 -7.79
C GLU A 56 2.32 6.27 -8.71
N LEU A 57 1.12 5.88 -8.27
CA LEU A 57 -0.12 6.13 -9.03
C LEU A 57 -0.32 7.63 -9.30
N ARG A 58 -0.11 8.48 -8.28
CA ARG A 58 -0.23 9.94 -8.45
C ARG A 58 0.83 10.49 -9.40
N LYS A 59 2.05 9.97 -9.36
CA LYS A 59 3.14 10.35 -10.27
C LYS A 59 2.79 10.01 -11.72
N ARG A 60 2.21 8.83 -11.98
CA ARG A 60 1.75 8.42 -13.33
C ARG A 60 0.67 9.36 -13.87
N VAL A 61 -0.37 9.64 -13.07
CA VAL A 61 -1.44 10.59 -13.45
C VAL A 61 -0.86 11.98 -13.75
N LEU A 62 0.07 12.48 -12.93
CA LEU A 62 0.67 13.79 -13.16
C LEU A 62 1.56 13.82 -14.41
N SER A 63 2.19 12.71 -14.78
CA SER A 63 2.96 12.60 -16.02
C SER A 63 2.07 12.56 -17.27
N GLU A 64 0.89 11.92 -17.18
CA GLU A 64 -0.10 11.92 -18.25
C GLU A 64 -0.73 13.31 -18.44
N THR A 65 -0.98 14.03 -17.35
CA THR A 65 -1.59 15.39 -17.40
C THR A 65 -0.63 16.46 -17.92
N LYS A 66 0.69 16.21 -17.91
CA LYS A 66 1.71 17.15 -18.41
C LYS A 66 2.03 16.98 -19.89
N LYS A 67 1.39 16.03 -20.57
CA LYS A 67 1.47 15.83 -22.01
C LYS A 67 0.39 16.63 -22.72
#